data_AF-A0A351A0Z4-F1
#
_entry.id   AF-A0A351A0Z4-F1
#
_cell.length_a   1.000
_cell.length_b   1.000
_cell.length_c   1.000
_cell.angle_alpha   90.00
_cell.angle_beta   90.00
_cell.angle_gamma   90.00
#
_symmetry.space_group_name_H-M   'P 1'
#
loop_
_entity.id
_entity.type
_entity.pdbx_description
1 polymer ?
#
loop_
_entity_poly.entity_id
_entity_poly.type
_entity_poly.pdbx_seq_one_letter_code
_entity_poly.pdbx_strand_id
1 'polypeptide(L)'
;MTHEHSQGGHSGHIHRHDHASPGQDTDPVCGMTVKPDSPYRVIHAGHEYRFCSAKCQGKFETDPARYLAPETSQPSTEPAPVPGTEYTCPMHPEIRQIGPGTCPKCGMTLEPVMPGLDEEDNPELADLRRRFWWTLPLTVIVTAIAMSGGVFDPMLGAARPWVELALATPVVLWSGWPFFVRCAQSIGNRSPNMWTLIGLGVGAAYLYSVVATVAPEVFPASFRMGEHVAVYFEAAAVIISLTLLGQVLELKARSETGAAIKALLGLAPKTARRIRADGTEEDIPLTHVHPGDRLRIRPGEKVP
;
A
#
# COMPACT_ATOMS: atom_id res chain seq x y z
N MET A 1 54.46 -52.30 28.44
CA MET A 1 54.44 -51.90 27.03
C MET A 1 53.62 -50.63 26.94
N THR A 2 54.28 -49.58 26.47
CA THR A 2 53.90 -48.17 26.39
C THR A 2 52.64 -47.92 25.57
N HIS A 3 51.76 -47.01 26.03
CA HIS A 3 51.06 -46.07 25.15
C HIS A 3 50.70 -44.81 25.96
N GLU A 4 51.37 -43.71 25.59
CA GLU A 4 50.98 -42.33 25.87
C GLU A 4 49.61 -42.02 25.25
N HIS A 5 48.83 -41.14 25.88
CA HIS A 5 48.36 -39.89 25.27
C HIS A 5 47.71 -38.99 26.32
N SER A 6 47.84 -37.69 26.08
CA SER A 6 47.82 -36.57 27.01
C SER A 6 46.46 -36.07 27.47
N GLN A 7 46.53 -35.42 28.64
CA GLN A 7 45.62 -34.47 29.30
C GLN A 7 44.73 -33.60 28.39
N GLY A 8 43.51 -33.33 28.89
CA GLY A 8 42.67 -32.19 28.51
C GLY A 8 41.76 -31.80 29.67
N GLY A 9 42.21 -30.85 30.51
CA GLY A 9 41.49 -30.38 31.69
C GLY A 9 40.33 -29.44 31.34
N HIS A 10 39.21 -29.64 32.05
CA HIS A 10 38.08 -28.72 32.10
C HIS A 10 38.47 -27.42 32.81
N SER A 11 38.20 -26.27 32.20
CA SER A 11 38.11 -24.98 32.89
C SER A 11 37.07 -24.11 32.19
N GLY A 12 36.16 -23.56 32.99
CA GLY A 12 34.95 -22.88 32.53
C GLY A 12 35.24 -21.64 31.69
N HIS A 13 34.58 -21.55 30.54
CA HIS A 13 34.52 -20.33 29.76
C HIS A 13 33.49 -19.38 30.38
N ILE A 14 34.00 -18.34 31.02
CA ILE A 14 33.29 -17.12 31.34
C ILE A 14 32.94 -16.44 30.00
N HIS A 15 31.66 -16.37 29.67
CA HIS A 15 31.19 -15.53 28.55
C HIS A 15 31.36 -14.06 28.94
N ARG A 16 32.47 -13.47 28.51
CA ARG A 16 32.70 -12.03 28.54
C ARG A 16 31.84 -11.43 27.42
N HIS A 17 30.78 -10.74 27.78
CA HIS A 17 30.04 -9.89 26.84
C HIS A 17 30.93 -8.70 26.50
N ASP A 18 31.64 -8.77 25.37
CA ASP A 18 32.26 -7.60 24.77
C ASP A 18 31.15 -6.75 24.15
N HIS A 19 30.89 -5.59 24.76
CA HIS A 19 30.04 -4.55 24.22
C HIS A 19 30.71 -3.95 22.96
N ALA A 20 30.30 -4.42 21.78
CA ALA A 20 30.68 -3.80 20.51
C ALA A 20 29.83 -2.54 20.27
N SER A 21 30.51 -1.43 19.94
CA SER A 21 29.91 -0.13 19.62
C SER A 21 28.92 -0.22 18.44
N PRO A 22 27.80 0.51 18.48
CA PRO A 22 26.79 0.46 17.43
C PRO A 22 27.28 1.20 16.17
N GLY A 23 27.25 0.53 15.01
CA GLY A 23 27.14 1.20 13.70
C GLY A 23 28.22 0.98 12.65
N GLN A 24 29.25 0.14 12.84
CA GLN A 24 30.33 -0.02 11.83
C GLN A 24 30.08 -1.08 10.74
N ASP A 25 29.11 -1.99 10.93
CA ASP A 25 28.90 -3.13 10.02
C ASP A 25 27.63 -3.00 9.18
N THR A 26 27.00 -1.83 9.13
CA THR A 26 25.73 -1.61 8.44
C THR A 26 25.83 -0.48 7.44
N ASP A 27 25.41 -0.72 6.20
CA ASP A 27 25.37 0.29 5.15
C ASP A 27 24.28 1.33 5.48
N PRO A 28 24.62 2.62 5.69
CA PRO A 28 23.65 3.64 6.10
C PRO A 28 22.64 4.02 5.01
N VAL A 29 22.87 3.63 3.75
CA VAL A 29 21.99 3.95 2.62
C VAL A 29 20.92 2.89 2.41
N CYS A 30 21.24 1.62 2.64
CA CYS A 30 20.33 0.51 2.36
C CYS A 30 20.06 -0.42 3.56
N GLY A 31 20.76 -0.24 4.67
CA GLY A 31 20.61 -1.06 5.88
C GLY A 31 21.17 -2.47 5.78
N MET A 32 21.90 -2.83 4.71
CA MET A 32 22.49 -4.15 4.56
C MET A 32 23.76 -4.30 5.41
N THR A 33 23.97 -5.48 5.99
CA THR A 33 25.22 -5.83 6.67
C THR A 33 26.38 -5.86 5.67
N VAL A 34 27.44 -5.10 5.93
CA VAL A 34 28.59 -4.97 5.05
C VAL A 34 29.69 -5.94 5.48
N LYS A 35 30.28 -6.66 4.52
CA LYS A 35 31.42 -7.54 4.80
C LYS A 35 32.65 -6.70 5.23
N PRO A 36 33.49 -7.17 6.17
CA PRO A 36 34.65 -6.43 6.67
C PRO A 36 35.65 -6.00 5.58
N ASP A 37 35.67 -6.73 4.46
CA ASP A 37 36.59 -6.53 3.33
C ASP A 37 35.92 -5.81 2.14
N SER A 38 34.86 -5.03 2.38
CA SER A 38 34.23 -4.25 1.30
C SER A 38 35.21 -3.20 0.74
N PRO A 39 35.37 -3.09 -0.59
CA PRO A 39 36.19 -2.05 -1.22
C PRO A 39 35.51 -0.67 -1.24
N TYR A 40 34.22 -0.58 -0.89
CA TYR A 40 33.43 0.66 -0.97
C TYR A 40 33.40 1.38 0.38
N ARG A 41 34.21 2.43 0.53
CA ARG A 41 34.40 3.13 1.81
C ARG A 41 34.54 4.64 1.61
N VAL A 42 33.98 5.42 2.52
CA VAL A 42 34.05 6.90 2.50
C VAL A 42 34.30 7.40 3.90
N ILE A 43 35.21 8.37 4.04
CA ILE A 43 35.45 9.06 5.31
C ILE A 43 34.62 10.35 5.31
N HIS A 44 33.68 10.46 6.24
CA HIS A 44 32.86 11.67 6.42
C HIS A 44 32.86 12.09 7.90
N ALA A 45 33.13 13.37 8.16
CA ALA A 45 33.25 13.95 9.51
C ALA A 45 34.19 13.17 10.47
N GLY A 46 35.26 12.56 9.92
CA GLY A 46 36.23 11.78 10.70
C GLY A 46 35.83 10.33 10.99
N HIS A 47 34.68 9.86 10.49
CA HIS A 47 34.25 8.46 10.59
C HIS A 47 34.30 7.77 9.23
N GLU A 48 34.82 6.54 9.19
CA GLU A 48 34.84 5.68 8.01
C GLU A 48 33.50 4.93 7.91
N TYR A 49 32.75 5.19 6.84
CA TYR A 49 31.52 4.48 6.50
C TYR A 49 31.79 3.46 5.40
N ARG A 50 31.19 2.27 5.54
CA ARG A 50 31.35 1.14 4.60
C ARG A 50 30.03 0.87 3.90
N PHE A 51 30.11 0.50 2.62
CA PHE A 51 28.93 0.31 1.76
C PHE A 51 28.91 -1.09 1.13
N CYS A 52 27.72 -1.60 0.83
CA CYS A 52 27.51 -2.89 0.18
C CYS A 52 27.80 -2.84 -1.34
N SER A 53 27.77 -1.66 -1.95
CA SER A 53 27.95 -1.47 -3.39
C SER A 53 28.40 -0.04 -3.73
N ALA A 54 29.00 0.13 -4.91
CA ALA A 54 29.35 1.44 -5.47
C ALA A 54 28.14 2.39 -5.60
N LYS A 55 26.93 1.86 -5.78
CA LYS A 55 25.69 2.64 -5.87
C LYS A 55 25.29 3.25 -4.52
N CYS A 56 25.49 2.52 -3.43
CA CYS A 56 25.22 3.02 -2.08
C CYS A 56 26.29 4.07 -1.69
N GLN A 57 27.55 3.81 -2.01
CA GLN A 57 28.62 4.80 -1.87
C GLN A 57 28.30 6.13 -2.59
N GLY A 58 27.95 6.08 -3.88
CA GLY A 58 27.67 7.29 -4.65
C GLY A 58 26.47 8.08 -4.12
N LYS A 59 25.44 7.40 -3.60
CA LYS A 59 24.30 8.06 -2.96
C LYS A 59 24.68 8.76 -1.66
N PHE A 60 25.54 8.15 -0.86
CA PHE A 60 26.04 8.74 0.37
C PHE A 60 26.94 9.96 0.10
N GLU A 61 27.82 9.89 -0.89
CA GLU A 61 28.66 11.03 -1.30
C GLU A 61 27.83 12.22 -1.81
N THR A 62 26.67 11.95 -2.41
CA THR A 62 25.78 12.99 -2.95
C THR A 62 25.02 13.75 -1.85
N ASP A 63 24.56 13.05 -0.80
CA ASP A 63 23.80 13.65 0.30
C ASP A 63 24.02 12.90 1.63
N PRO A 64 25.17 13.11 2.31
CA PRO A 64 25.52 12.37 3.53
C PRO A 64 24.57 12.69 4.69
N ALA A 65 24.10 13.93 4.79
CA ALA A 65 23.27 14.41 5.89
C ALA A 65 21.94 13.66 5.99
N ARG A 66 21.37 13.27 4.83
CA ARG A 66 20.13 12.49 4.76
C ARG A 66 20.24 11.11 5.41
N TYR A 67 21.40 10.46 5.34
CA TYR A 67 21.60 9.09 5.84
C TYR A 67 22.22 9.05 7.25
N LEU A 68 22.69 10.18 7.76
CA LEU A 68 23.28 10.30 9.11
C LEU A 68 22.33 10.93 10.13
N ALA A 69 21.12 11.35 9.71
CA ALA A 69 20.10 11.82 10.63
C ALA A 69 19.60 10.66 11.53
N PRO A 70 19.50 10.86 12.85
CA PRO A 70 19.11 9.81 13.79
C PRO A 70 17.72 9.24 13.46
N GLU A 71 17.62 7.91 13.57
CA GLU A 71 16.50 7.06 13.16
C GLU A 71 15.12 7.59 13.57
N THR A 72 14.51 8.39 12.71
CA THR A 72 13.05 8.44 12.58
C THR A 72 12.72 8.89 11.16
N SER A 73 12.90 7.99 10.18
CA SER A 73 12.18 8.02 8.90
C SER A 73 12.72 6.91 7.99
N GLN A 74 12.03 5.76 8.02
CA GLN A 74 11.88 5.00 6.78
C GLN A 74 11.25 5.95 5.74
N PRO A 75 11.65 5.90 4.45
CA PRO A 75 11.02 6.70 3.43
C PRO A 75 9.62 6.15 3.15
N SER A 76 8.65 6.54 3.96
CA SER A 76 7.24 6.60 3.56
C SER A 76 7.13 7.73 2.56
N THR A 77 6.84 7.39 1.30
CA THR A 77 6.56 8.33 0.22
C THR A 77 5.17 8.95 0.39
N GLU A 78 4.94 9.60 1.53
CA GLU A 78 3.73 10.34 1.84
C GLU A 78 4.18 11.67 2.47
N PRO A 79 3.70 12.84 1.98
CA PRO A 79 4.00 14.10 2.64
C PRO A 79 3.50 14.01 4.08
N ALA A 80 4.37 14.38 5.03
CA ALA A 80 3.97 14.45 6.43
C ALA A 80 2.69 15.32 6.53
N PRO A 81 1.63 14.83 7.20
CA PRO A 81 0.41 15.58 7.33
C PRO A 81 0.72 16.87 8.07
N VAL A 82 0.24 17.99 7.54
CA VAL A 82 0.22 19.26 8.27
C VAL A 82 -0.52 18.98 9.59
N PRO A 83 0.06 19.28 10.77
CA PRO A 83 -0.61 19.04 12.04
C PRO A 83 -1.98 19.74 12.05
N GLY A 84 -3.06 18.97 12.15
CA GLY A 84 -4.43 19.50 12.18
C GLY A 84 -5.21 19.42 10.86
N THR A 85 -4.70 18.79 9.80
CA THR A 85 -5.51 18.52 8.60
C THR A 85 -6.69 17.62 8.96
N GLU A 86 -7.90 18.13 8.75
CA GLU A 86 -9.15 17.39 8.92
C GLU A 86 -9.38 16.48 7.71
N TYR A 87 -9.60 15.19 7.96
CA TYR A 87 -9.92 14.17 6.97
C TYR A 87 -11.39 13.78 7.11
N THR A 88 -12.06 13.55 5.99
CA THR A 88 -13.47 13.17 5.94
C THR A 88 -13.70 11.95 5.04
N CYS A 89 -14.77 11.22 5.31
CA CYS A 89 -15.18 10.15 4.42
C CYS A 89 -16.02 10.72 3.26
N PRO A 90 -15.67 10.46 1.99
CA PRO A 90 -16.40 11.02 0.85
C PRO A 90 -17.88 10.57 0.79
N MET A 91 -18.20 9.41 1.37
CA MET A 91 -19.59 8.90 1.45
C MET A 91 -20.30 9.25 2.77
N HIS A 92 -19.56 9.61 3.81
CA HIS A 92 -20.11 9.93 5.13
C HIS A 92 -19.48 11.23 5.64
N PRO A 93 -19.94 12.40 5.15
CA PRO A 93 -19.33 13.70 5.45
C PRO A 93 -19.34 14.07 6.95
N GLU A 94 -20.21 13.40 7.71
CA GLU A 94 -20.32 13.47 9.17
C GLU A 94 -19.08 12.89 9.89
N ILE A 95 -18.33 12.00 9.24
CA ILE A 95 -17.12 11.40 9.79
C ILE A 95 -15.96 12.33 9.48
N ARG A 96 -15.51 13.07 10.50
CA ARG A 96 -14.34 13.93 10.42
C ARG A 96 -13.35 13.59 11.52
N GLN A 97 -12.07 13.50 11.18
CA GLN A 97 -11.01 13.24 12.16
C GLN A 97 -9.72 13.95 11.75
N ILE A 98 -8.83 14.15 12.73
CA ILE A 98 -7.51 14.73 12.49
C ILE A 98 -6.55 13.60 12.13
N GLY A 99 -6.02 13.63 10.90
CA GLY A 99 -5.09 12.62 10.38
C GLY A 99 -5.74 11.49 9.54
N PRO A 100 -4.92 10.73 8.80
CA PRO A 100 -5.38 9.67 7.91
C PRO A 100 -6.02 8.52 8.71
N GLY A 101 -6.89 7.75 8.07
CA GLY A 101 -7.53 6.59 8.68
C GLY A 101 -8.63 6.00 7.80
N THR A 102 -9.38 5.06 8.34
CA THR A 102 -10.52 4.44 7.66
C THR A 102 -11.84 4.83 8.31
N CYS A 103 -12.87 5.02 7.48
CA CYS A 103 -14.22 5.36 7.92
C CYS A 103 -14.84 4.19 8.71
N PRO A 104 -15.36 4.42 9.93
CA PRO A 104 -15.95 3.37 10.73
C PRO A 104 -17.28 2.85 10.17
N LYS A 105 -17.97 3.65 9.34
CA LYS A 105 -19.26 3.28 8.71
C LYS A 105 -19.07 2.40 7.47
N CYS A 106 -18.22 2.80 6.54
CA CYS A 106 -18.06 2.13 5.24
C CYS A 106 -16.68 1.53 4.95
N GLY A 107 -15.70 1.70 5.83
CA GLY A 107 -14.36 1.14 5.66
C GLY A 107 -13.53 1.75 4.53
N MET A 108 -13.97 2.86 3.91
CA MET A 108 -13.16 3.61 2.95
C MET A 108 -12.10 4.43 3.67
N THR A 109 -10.96 4.63 3.01
CA THR A 109 -9.91 5.56 3.47
C THR A 109 -10.48 6.98 3.51
N LEU A 110 -10.11 7.73 4.54
CA LEU A 110 -10.51 9.12 4.68
C LEU A 110 -9.63 10.00 3.80
N GLU A 111 -10.26 10.98 3.16
CA GLU A 111 -9.60 11.95 2.29
C GLU A 111 -9.53 13.31 2.99
N PRO A 112 -8.48 14.12 2.77
CA PRO A 112 -8.40 15.44 3.39
C PRO A 112 -9.55 16.35 2.92
N VAL A 113 -10.17 17.09 3.84
CA VAL A 113 -11.31 17.98 3.56
C VAL A 113 -10.95 19.05 2.53
N MET A 114 -9.69 19.48 2.50
CA MET A 114 -9.14 20.33 1.44
C MET A 114 -8.19 19.52 0.56
N PRO A 115 -8.43 19.42 -0.76
CA PRO A 115 -7.46 18.79 -1.65
C PRO A 115 -6.16 19.60 -1.63
N GLY A 116 -5.05 18.96 -1.26
CA GLY A 116 -3.72 19.56 -1.36
C GLY A 116 -3.48 20.02 -2.81
N LEU A 117 -2.80 21.16 -2.99
CA LEU A 117 -2.55 21.71 -4.32
C LEU A 117 -1.48 20.93 -5.11
N ASP A 118 -0.77 19.99 -4.47
CA ASP A 118 0.32 19.23 -5.08
C ASP A 118 -0.23 18.01 -5.84
N GLU A 119 0.19 17.84 -7.10
CA GLU A 119 -0.22 16.72 -7.97
C GLU A 119 0.36 15.41 -7.44
N GLU A 120 -0.39 14.74 -6.57
CA GLU A 120 -0.10 13.35 -6.21
C GLU A 120 -1.21 12.46 -6.77
N ASP A 121 -0.82 11.67 -7.77
CA ASP A 121 -1.61 10.55 -8.29
C ASP A 121 -2.14 9.73 -7.11
N ASN A 122 -3.46 9.51 -7.05
CA ASN A 122 -4.08 8.74 -5.97
C ASN A 122 -3.45 7.32 -5.92
N PRO A 123 -2.58 7.01 -4.94
CA PRO A 123 -1.83 5.75 -4.93
C PRO A 123 -2.76 4.55 -4.77
N GLU A 124 -3.93 4.74 -4.15
CA GLU A 124 -4.95 3.71 -4.01
C GLU A 124 -5.56 3.30 -5.35
N LEU A 125 -5.83 4.27 -6.23
CA LEU A 125 -6.33 3.98 -7.58
C LEU A 125 -5.31 3.18 -8.38
N ALA A 126 -4.02 3.51 -8.25
CA ALA A 126 -2.95 2.78 -8.90
C ALA A 126 -2.83 1.34 -8.37
N ASP A 127 -2.93 1.12 -7.06
CA ASP A 127 -2.91 -0.21 -6.44
C ASP A 127 -4.11 -1.06 -6.88
N LEU A 128 -5.33 -0.55 -6.77
CA LEU A 128 -6.55 -1.26 -7.16
C LEU A 128 -6.58 -1.57 -8.66
N ARG A 129 -6.14 -0.62 -9.50
CA ARG A 129 -6.02 -0.83 -10.95
C ARG A 129 -4.98 -1.93 -11.25
N ARG A 130 -3.85 -1.95 -10.55
CA ARG A 130 -2.83 -2.99 -10.71
C ARG A 130 -3.39 -4.35 -10.30
N ARG A 131 -3.99 -4.48 -9.12
CA ARG A 131 -4.61 -5.72 -8.67
C ARG A 131 -5.65 -6.24 -9.66
N PHE A 132 -6.52 -5.35 -10.14
CA PHE A 132 -7.53 -5.68 -11.15
C PHE A 132 -6.89 -6.24 -12.43
N TRP A 133 -5.96 -5.51 -13.05
CA TRP A 133 -5.37 -5.94 -14.34
C TRP A 133 -4.52 -7.20 -14.23
N TRP A 134 -3.84 -7.41 -13.10
CA TRP A 134 -3.04 -8.62 -12.88
C TRP A 134 -3.91 -9.85 -12.60
N THR A 135 -5.08 -9.67 -11.98
CA THR A 135 -5.97 -10.79 -11.63
C THR A 135 -7.11 -11.03 -12.63
N LEU A 136 -7.34 -10.10 -13.56
CA LEU A 136 -8.32 -10.24 -14.62
C LEU A 136 -8.06 -11.46 -15.53
N PRO A 137 -6.83 -11.72 -16.03
CA PRO A 137 -6.56 -12.90 -16.85
C PRO A 137 -6.87 -14.21 -16.10
N LEU A 138 -6.48 -14.29 -14.82
CA LEU A 138 -6.76 -15.46 -13.97
C LEU A 138 -8.26 -15.69 -13.83
N THR A 139 -9.02 -14.61 -13.58
CA THR A 139 -10.48 -14.68 -13.45
C THR A 139 -11.14 -15.15 -14.75
N VAL A 140 -10.68 -14.61 -15.89
CA VAL A 140 -11.18 -15.02 -17.22
C VAL A 140 -10.90 -16.49 -17.48
N ILE A 141 -9.70 -16.99 -17.17
CA ILE A 141 -9.34 -18.39 -17.36
C ILE A 141 -10.21 -19.31 -16.49
N VAL A 142 -10.36 -19.02 -15.19
CA VAL A 142 -11.22 -19.82 -14.29
C VAL A 142 -12.66 -19.84 -14.79
N THR A 143 -13.19 -18.69 -15.20
CA THR A 143 -14.56 -18.58 -15.71
C THR A 143 -14.73 -19.36 -17.01
N ALA A 144 -13.74 -19.31 -17.91
CA ALA A 144 -13.76 -20.06 -19.15
C ALA A 144 -13.75 -21.57 -18.90
N ILE A 145 -12.96 -22.06 -17.93
CA ILE A 145 -12.94 -23.48 -17.55
C ILE A 145 -14.29 -23.89 -16.95
N ALA A 146 -14.83 -23.10 -16.02
CA ALA A 146 -16.11 -23.41 -15.36
C ALA A 146 -17.28 -23.44 -16.35
N MET A 147 -17.33 -22.49 -17.30
CA MET A 147 -18.39 -22.37 -18.30
C MET A 147 -18.19 -23.24 -19.54
N SER A 148 -17.07 -23.96 -19.68
CA SER A 148 -16.78 -24.74 -20.89
C SER A 148 -17.68 -25.98 -21.07
N GLY A 149 -18.61 -26.25 -20.15
CA GLY A 149 -19.51 -27.41 -20.22
C GLY A 149 -18.77 -28.75 -20.30
N GLY A 150 -17.58 -28.84 -19.69
CA GLY A 150 -16.77 -30.06 -19.70
C GLY A 150 -15.90 -30.28 -20.94
N VAL A 151 -15.82 -29.32 -21.87
CA VAL A 151 -14.87 -29.37 -23.02
C VAL A 151 -13.42 -29.58 -22.55
N PHE A 152 -13.06 -29.06 -21.38
CA PHE A 152 -11.73 -29.19 -20.79
C PHE A 152 -11.57 -30.45 -19.91
N ASP A 153 -12.63 -31.21 -19.64
CA ASP A 153 -12.59 -32.40 -18.77
C ASP A 153 -11.68 -33.52 -19.31
N PRO A 154 -11.57 -33.78 -20.62
CA PRO A 154 -10.61 -34.77 -21.14
C PRO A 154 -9.15 -34.37 -20.92
N MET A 155 -8.87 -33.06 -20.84
CA MET A 155 -7.52 -32.51 -20.67
C MET A 155 -7.13 -32.39 -19.19
N LEU A 156 -8.07 -31.95 -18.35
CA LEU A 156 -7.82 -31.64 -16.95
C LEU A 156 -8.26 -32.75 -16.00
N GLY A 157 -9.28 -33.55 -16.35
CA GLY A 157 -9.78 -34.68 -15.57
C GLY A 157 -9.87 -34.37 -14.09
N ALA A 158 -9.19 -35.18 -13.28
CA ALA A 158 -9.15 -35.03 -11.83
C ALA A 158 -8.38 -33.80 -11.31
N ALA A 159 -7.55 -33.18 -12.14
CA ALA A 159 -6.80 -31.97 -11.81
C ALA A 159 -7.63 -30.69 -11.98
N ARG A 160 -8.83 -30.76 -12.59
CA ARG A 160 -9.66 -29.56 -12.84
C ARG A 160 -9.93 -28.72 -11.58
N PRO A 161 -10.41 -29.28 -10.45
CA PRO A 161 -10.67 -28.48 -9.25
C PRO A 161 -9.39 -27.91 -8.63
N TRP A 162 -8.25 -28.57 -8.83
CA TRP A 162 -6.95 -28.12 -8.38
C TRP A 162 -6.43 -26.92 -9.20
N VAL A 163 -6.65 -26.95 -10.51
CA VAL A 163 -6.30 -25.84 -11.40
C VAL A 163 -7.19 -24.63 -11.13
N GLU A 164 -8.50 -24.84 -10.97
CA GLU A 164 -9.43 -23.76 -10.59
C GLU A 164 -9.05 -23.15 -9.22
N LEU A 165 -8.71 -23.98 -8.23
CA LEU A 165 -8.20 -23.52 -6.94
C LEU A 165 -6.92 -22.68 -7.11
N ALA A 166 -5.93 -23.18 -7.85
CA ALA A 166 -4.65 -22.50 -8.04
C ALA A 166 -4.82 -21.12 -8.72
N LEU A 167 -5.72 -21.02 -9.69
CA LEU A 167 -5.99 -19.77 -10.41
C LEU A 167 -6.85 -18.80 -9.60
N ALA A 168 -7.84 -19.30 -8.85
CA ALA A 168 -8.73 -18.45 -8.05
C ALA A 168 -8.07 -17.93 -6.76
N THR A 169 -7.09 -18.65 -6.21
CA THR A 169 -6.43 -18.29 -4.95
C THR A 169 -5.78 -16.90 -4.99
N PRO A 170 -4.96 -16.53 -6.01
CA PRO A 170 -4.45 -15.17 -6.13
C PRO A 170 -5.54 -14.11 -6.30
N VAL A 171 -6.63 -14.44 -7.01
CA VAL A 171 -7.75 -13.51 -7.20
C VAL A 171 -8.42 -13.22 -5.86
N VAL A 172 -8.80 -14.26 -5.12
CA VAL A 172 -9.54 -14.11 -3.87
C VAL A 172 -8.66 -13.59 -2.74
N LEU A 173 -7.47 -14.18 -2.54
CA LEU A 173 -6.64 -13.86 -1.38
C LEU A 173 -5.78 -12.63 -1.57
N TRP A 174 -5.23 -12.36 -2.76
CA TRP A 174 -4.37 -11.18 -2.98
C TRP A 174 -5.17 -9.98 -3.48
N SER A 175 -5.99 -10.15 -4.51
CA SER A 175 -6.86 -9.07 -5.03
C SER A 175 -7.96 -8.71 -4.04
N GLY A 176 -8.61 -9.72 -3.45
CA GLY A 176 -9.71 -9.54 -2.50
C GLY A 176 -9.31 -9.20 -1.06
N TRP A 177 -8.01 -9.21 -0.73
CA TRP A 177 -7.53 -8.90 0.63
C TRP A 177 -8.13 -7.62 1.24
N PRO A 178 -8.17 -6.47 0.53
CA PRO A 178 -8.71 -5.24 1.10
C PRO A 178 -10.20 -5.37 1.47
N PHE A 179 -10.95 -6.20 0.74
CA PHE A 179 -12.38 -6.43 1.00
C PHE A 179 -12.60 -7.29 2.23
N PHE A 180 -11.75 -8.31 2.47
CA PHE A 180 -11.79 -9.09 3.69
C PHE A 180 -11.44 -8.25 4.92
N VAL A 181 -10.46 -7.34 4.81
CA VAL A 181 -10.14 -6.38 5.88
C VAL A 181 -11.34 -5.47 6.18
N ARG A 182 -11.99 -4.91 5.14
CA ARG A 182 -13.21 -4.08 5.30
C ARG A 182 -14.39 -4.87 5.88
N CYS A 183 -14.54 -6.14 5.50
CA CYS A 183 -15.54 -7.05 6.06
C CYS A 183 -15.29 -7.27 7.56
N ALA A 184 -14.05 -7.58 7.96
CA ALA A 184 -13.69 -7.77 9.36
C ALA A 184 -13.91 -6.50 10.19
N GLN A 185 -13.54 -5.33 9.66
CA GLN A 185 -13.82 -4.04 10.29
C GLN A 185 -15.32 -3.78 10.45
N SER A 186 -16.14 -4.07 9.43
CA SER A 186 -17.59 -3.91 9.48
C SER A 186 -18.25 -4.80 10.55
N ILE A 187 -17.77 -6.05 10.68
CA ILE A 187 -18.23 -6.97 11.72
C ILE A 187 -17.80 -6.47 13.11
N GLY A 188 -16.55 -6.02 13.25
CA GLY A 188 -16.02 -5.46 14.50
C GLY A 188 -16.78 -4.22 14.96
N ASN A 189 -17.11 -3.32 14.03
CA ASN A 189 -17.87 -2.09 14.28
C ASN A 189 -19.39 -2.34 14.41
N ARG A 190 -19.85 -3.59 14.25
CA ARG A 190 -21.27 -3.99 14.27
C ARG A 190 -22.15 -3.17 13.31
N SER A 191 -21.59 -2.79 12.17
CA SER A 191 -22.28 -2.00 11.14
C SER A 191 -22.24 -2.75 9.80
N PRO A 192 -23.16 -3.72 9.57
CA PRO A 192 -23.19 -4.52 8.34
C PRO A 192 -23.35 -3.63 7.12
N ASN A 193 -22.52 -3.87 6.11
CA ASN A 193 -22.50 -3.09 4.88
C ASN A 193 -22.24 -3.99 3.66
N MET A 194 -22.07 -3.38 2.49
CA MET A 194 -21.78 -4.08 1.23
C MET A 194 -20.56 -5.02 1.35
N TRP A 195 -19.53 -4.61 2.10
CA TRP A 195 -18.31 -5.41 2.29
C TRP A 195 -18.55 -6.66 3.13
N THR A 196 -19.46 -6.61 4.10
CA THR A 196 -19.86 -7.79 4.87
C THR A 196 -20.47 -8.85 3.96
N LEU A 197 -21.37 -8.43 3.06
CA LEU A 197 -22.04 -9.33 2.12
C LEU A 197 -21.05 -9.93 1.12
N ILE A 198 -20.18 -9.12 0.52
CA ILE A 198 -19.15 -9.59 -0.41
C ILE A 198 -18.17 -10.53 0.30
N GLY A 199 -17.64 -10.12 1.45
CA GLY A 199 -16.66 -10.91 2.20
C GLY A 199 -17.21 -12.25 2.67
N LEU A 200 -18.45 -12.28 3.17
CA LEU A 200 -19.10 -13.52 3.61
C LEU A 200 -19.47 -14.41 2.42
N GLY A 201 -20.00 -13.85 1.33
CA GLY A 201 -20.37 -14.60 0.13
C GLY A 201 -19.17 -15.22 -0.57
N VAL A 202 -18.14 -14.42 -0.87
CA VAL A 202 -16.89 -14.89 -1.49
C VAL A 202 -16.16 -15.84 -0.55
N GLY A 203 -16.09 -15.53 0.75
CA GLY A 203 -15.45 -16.38 1.74
C GLY A 203 -16.12 -17.75 1.86
N ALA A 204 -17.46 -17.80 1.90
CA ALA A 204 -18.21 -19.04 1.94
C ALA A 204 -18.04 -19.86 0.65
N ALA A 205 -18.16 -19.23 -0.52
CA ALA A 205 -17.97 -19.89 -1.81
C ALA A 205 -16.55 -20.46 -1.96
N TYR A 206 -15.53 -19.69 -1.60
CA TYR A 206 -14.14 -20.12 -1.67
C TYR A 206 -13.85 -21.23 -0.67
N LEU A 207 -14.25 -21.09 0.59
CA LEU A 207 -14.02 -22.12 1.62
C LEU A 207 -14.73 -23.43 1.28
N TYR A 208 -16.00 -23.36 0.85
CA TYR A 208 -16.73 -24.52 0.36
C TYR A 208 -15.96 -25.21 -0.77
N SER A 209 -15.48 -24.43 -1.75
CA SER A 209 -14.76 -24.97 -2.91
C SER A 209 -13.41 -25.59 -2.53
N VAL A 210 -12.70 -25.02 -1.55
CA VAL A 210 -11.47 -25.60 -1.00
C VAL A 210 -11.77 -26.95 -0.34
N VAL A 211 -12.82 -27.03 0.49
CA VAL A 211 -13.20 -28.29 1.16
C VAL A 211 -13.65 -29.33 0.13
N ALA A 212 -14.42 -28.93 -0.89
CA ALA A 212 -14.84 -29.78 -2.00
C ALA A 212 -13.67 -30.34 -2.82
N THR A 213 -12.60 -29.55 -3.02
CA THR A 213 -11.38 -29.99 -3.72
C THR A 213 -10.48 -30.88 -2.88
N VAL A 214 -10.25 -30.54 -1.61
CA VAL A 214 -9.25 -31.23 -0.76
C VAL A 214 -9.82 -32.46 -0.07
N ALA A 215 -11.10 -32.41 0.32
CA ALA A 215 -11.77 -33.47 1.07
C ALA A 215 -13.17 -33.77 0.49
N PRO A 216 -13.26 -34.27 -0.76
CA PRO A 216 -14.54 -34.62 -1.38
C PRO A 216 -15.30 -35.70 -0.59
N GLU A 217 -14.58 -36.48 0.22
CA GLU A 217 -15.15 -37.55 1.05
C GLU A 217 -16.12 -37.07 2.13
N VAL A 218 -16.01 -35.81 2.56
CA VAL A 218 -16.91 -35.21 3.56
C VAL A 218 -18.32 -35.01 3.00
N PHE A 219 -18.45 -34.93 1.67
CA PHE A 219 -19.72 -34.71 1.00
C PHE A 219 -20.45 -36.04 0.75
N PRO A 220 -21.80 -36.08 0.92
CA PRO A 220 -22.59 -37.25 0.59
C PRO A 220 -22.43 -37.65 -0.88
N ALA A 221 -22.57 -38.94 -1.19
CA ALA A 221 -22.41 -39.48 -2.55
C ALA A 221 -23.35 -38.82 -3.57
N SER A 222 -24.51 -38.29 -3.15
CA SER A 222 -25.44 -37.55 -4.00
C SER A 222 -24.90 -36.23 -4.55
N PHE A 223 -23.87 -35.65 -3.91
CA PHE A 223 -23.23 -34.41 -4.34
C PHE A 223 -21.96 -34.63 -5.16
N ARG A 224 -21.55 -35.88 -5.37
CA ARG A 224 -20.36 -36.25 -6.13
C ARG A 224 -20.74 -36.55 -7.58
N MET A 225 -20.16 -35.83 -8.53
CA MET A 225 -20.23 -36.15 -9.95
C MET A 225 -18.94 -36.87 -10.34
N GLY A 226 -18.94 -38.20 -10.27
CA GLY A 226 -17.72 -38.99 -10.39
C GLY A 226 -16.88 -38.91 -9.10
N GLU A 227 -15.59 -38.59 -9.21
CA GLU A 227 -14.68 -38.42 -8.06
C GLU A 227 -14.63 -36.98 -7.52
N HIS A 228 -15.42 -36.06 -8.09
CA HIS A 228 -15.32 -34.64 -7.77
C HIS A 228 -16.66 -34.06 -7.31
N VAL A 229 -16.57 -33.06 -6.45
CA VAL A 229 -17.70 -32.25 -5.99
C VAL A 229 -17.70 -30.96 -6.79
N ALA A 230 -18.89 -30.44 -7.14
CA ALA A 230 -19.01 -29.15 -7.81
C ALA A 230 -18.38 -28.04 -6.96
N VAL A 231 -17.56 -27.20 -7.59
CA VAL A 231 -16.87 -26.07 -6.95
C VAL A 231 -17.43 -24.74 -7.48
N TYR A 232 -17.15 -23.67 -6.75
CA TYR A 232 -17.63 -22.30 -7.02
C TYR A 232 -16.48 -21.29 -7.04
N PHE A 233 -15.29 -21.71 -7.49
CA PHE A 233 -14.12 -20.84 -7.59
C PHE A 233 -14.33 -19.70 -8.59
N GLU A 234 -15.06 -19.97 -9.67
CA GLU A 234 -15.48 -18.99 -10.67
C GLU A 234 -16.37 -17.92 -10.07
N ALA A 235 -17.35 -18.29 -9.25
CA ALA A 235 -18.24 -17.34 -8.61
C ALA A 235 -17.46 -16.40 -7.67
N ALA A 236 -16.58 -16.97 -6.85
CA ALA A 236 -15.71 -16.19 -5.96
C ALA A 236 -14.79 -15.23 -6.73
N ALA A 237 -14.14 -15.70 -7.80
CA ALA A 237 -13.24 -14.90 -8.61
C ALA A 237 -13.96 -13.77 -9.36
N VAL A 238 -15.11 -14.07 -9.98
CA VAL A 238 -15.92 -13.08 -10.72
C VAL A 238 -16.45 -12.00 -9.80
N ILE A 239 -16.97 -12.35 -8.62
CA ILE A 239 -17.47 -11.36 -7.65
C ILE A 239 -16.34 -10.41 -7.25
N ILE A 240 -15.15 -10.92 -6.93
CA ILE A 240 -13.99 -10.08 -6.57
C ILE A 240 -13.55 -9.20 -7.74
N SER A 241 -13.53 -9.73 -8.96
CA SER A 241 -13.12 -8.96 -10.15
C SER A 241 -14.10 -7.83 -10.47
N LEU A 242 -15.42 -8.09 -10.44
CA LEU A 242 -16.44 -7.08 -10.70
C LEU A 242 -16.49 -6.01 -9.60
N THR A 243 -16.29 -6.39 -8.34
CA THR A 243 -16.24 -5.44 -7.23
C THR A 243 -15.00 -4.55 -7.29
N LEU A 244 -13.82 -5.09 -7.66
CA LEU A 244 -12.63 -4.28 -7.96
C LEU A 244 -12.88 -3.32 -9.11
N LEU A 245 -13.50 -3.77 -10.20
CA LEU A 245 -13.83 -2.91 -11.33
C LEU A 245 -14.74 -1.75 -10.88
N GLY A 246 -15.78 -2.04 -10.08
CA GLY A 246 -16.66 -1.02 -9.53
C GLY A 246 -15.90 0.03 -8.71
N GLN A 247 -14.98 -0.39 -7.84
CA GLN A 247 -14.14 0.52 -7.05
C GLN A 247 -13.19 1.36 -7.92
N VAL A 248 -12.60 0.77 -8.97
CA VAL A 248 -11.75 1.50 -9.92
C VAL A 248 -12.55 2.58 -10.64
N LEU A 249 -13.77 2.26 -11.10
CA LEU A 249 -14.65 3.23 -11.76
C LEU A 249 -15.10 4.34 -10.81
N GLU A 250 -15.45 3.99 -9.58
CA GLU A 250 -15.85 4.94 -8.53
C GLU A 250 -14.72 5.92 -8.19
N LEU A 251 -13.52 5.41 -7.91
CA LEU A 251 -12.36 6.24 -7.58
C LEU A 251 -11.90 7.08 -8.76
N LYS A 252 -11.94 6.53 -9.98
CA LYS A 252 -11.59 7.30 -11.19
C LYS A 252 -12.53 8.49 -11.36
N ALA A 253 -13.85 8.28 -11.26
CA ALA A 253 -14.83 9.36 -11.38
C ALA A 253 -14.64 10.45 -10.28
N ARG A 254 -14.32 10.05 -9.05
CA ARG A 254 -13.99 11.00 -7.97
C ARG A 254 -12.71 11.78 -8.23
N SER A 255 -11.65 11.11 -8.70
CA SER A 255 -10.39 11.79 -9.00
C SER A 255 -10.52 12.85 -10.09
N GLU A 256 -11.32 12.59 -11.13
CA GLU A 256 -11.57 13.53 -12.22
C GLU A 256 -12.34 14.77 -11.75
N THR A 257 -13.37 14.59 -10.92
CA THR A 257 -14.14 15.72 -10.35
C THR A 257 -13.30 16.55 -9.35
N GLY A 258 -12.49 15.88 -8.52
CA GLY A 258 -11.57 16.55 -7.59
C GLY A 258 -10.51 17.38 -8.31
N ALA A 259 -9.95 16.88 -9.40
CA ALA A 259 -8.97 17.60 -10.21
C ALA A 259 -9.54 18.91 -10.80
N ALA A 260 -10.80 18.90 -11.26
CA ALA A 260 -11.46 20.09 -11.78
C ALA A 260 -11.68 21.16 -10.70
N ILE A 261 -12.12 20.78 -9.50
CA ILE A 261 -12.28 21.70 -8.37
C ILE A 261 -10.93 22.27 -7.94
N LYS A 262 -9.90 21.43 -7.88
CA LYS A 262 -8.52 21.83 -7.56
C LYS A 262 -7.95 22.81 -8.58
N ALA A 263 -8.22 22.61 -9.87
CA ALA A 263 -7.81 23.54 -10.92
C ALA A 263 -8.44 24.93 -10.71
N LEU A 264 -9.71 25.00 -10.30
CA LEU A 264 -10.37 26.27 -9.95
C LEU A 264 -9.74 26.92 -8.72
N LEU A 265 -9.41 26.15 -7.67
CA LEU A 265 -8.75 26.66 -6.47
C LEU A 265 -7.31 27.14 -6.75
N GLY A 266 -6.59 26.45 -7.63
CA GLY A 266 -5.26 26.84 -8.10
C GLY A 266 -5.25 28.10 -8.97
N LEU A 267 -6.42 28.54 -9.45
CA LEU A 267 -6.51 29.81 -10.18
C LEU A 267 -6.38 31.02 -9.24
N ALA A 268 -6.67 30.90 -7.93
CA ALA A 268 -6.52 32.00 -7.00
C ALA A 268 -5.02 32.33 -6.74
N PRO A 269 -4.60 33.60 -6.82
CA PRO A 269 -3.22 33.98 -6.54
C PRO A 269 -2.91 33.80 -5.04
N LYS A 270 -1.79 33.15 -4.73
CA LYS A 270 -1.35 32.94 -3.33
C LYS A 270 -0.71 34.19 -2.71
N THR A 271 -0.27 35.12 -3.56
CA THR A 271 0.45 36.34 -3.19
C THR A 271 -0.20 37.55 -3.84
N ALA A 272 -0.20 38.66 -3.12
CA ALA A 272 -0.61 39.96 -3.62
C ALA A 272 0.56 40.95 -3.46
N ARG A 273 0.71 41.87 -4.41
CA ARG A 273 1.71 42.92 -4.35
C ARG A 273 1.13 44.17 -3.72
N ARG A 274 1.55 44.50 -2.51
CA ARG A 274 1.11 45.70 -1.77
C ARG A 274 2.07 46.87 -1.99
N ILE A 275 1.49 48.06 -2.16
CA ILE A 275 2.18 49.35 -2.19
C ILE A 275 2.11 49.95 -0.78
N ARG A 276 3.25 50.16 -0.14
CA ARG A 276 3.36 50.82 1.16
C ARG A 276 3.19 52.34 1.03
N ALA A 277 2.99 53.03 2.15
CA ALA A 277 2.79 54.49 2.18
C ALA A 277 3.99 55.30 1.64
N ASP A 278 5.18 54.70 1.65
CA ASP A 278 6.43 55.24 1.11
C ASP A 278 6.59 55.03 -0.42
N GLY A 279 5.63 54.36 -1.07
CA GLY A 279 5.66 54.04 -2.50
C GLY A 279 6.43 52.77 -2.86
N THR A 280 6.95 52.02 -1.89
CA THR A 280 7.66 50.76 -2.14
C THR A 280 6.69 49.59 -2.40
N GLU A 281 7.06 48.68 -3.30
CA GLU A 281 6.31 47.46 -3.63
C GLU A 281 6.84 46.27 -2.81
N GLU A 282 5.94 45.49 -2.22
CA GLU A 282 6.26 44.25 -1.49
C GLU A 282 5.27 43.15 -1.84
N ASP A 283 5.76 41.94 -2.12
CA ASP A 283 4.92 40.76 -2.32
C ASP A 283 4.59 40.13 -0.97
N ILE A 284 3.30 40.12 -0.62
CA ILE A 284 2.78 39.55 0.63
C ILE A 284 1.85 38.37 0.34
N PRO A 285 1.77 37.37 1.23
CA PRO A 285 0.74 36.33 1.15
C PRO A 285 -0.67 36.94 1.15
N LEU A 286 -1.61 36.34 0.41
CA LEU A 286 -3.00 36.83 0.34
C LEU A 286 -3.65 36.94 1.73
N THR A 287 -3.25 36.08 2.67
CA THR A 287 -3.71 36.09 4.07
C THR A 287 -3.33 37.35 4.86
N HIS A 288 -2.36 38.12 4.38
CA HIS A 288 -1.89 39.36 5.02
C HIS A 288 -2.44 40.63 4.33
N VAL A 289 -3.34 40.49 3.35
CA VAL A 289 -4.02 41.61 2.69
C VAL A 289 -5.20 42.06 3.54
N HIS A 290 -5.29 43.36 3.83
CA HIS A 290 -6.38 43.94 4.63
C HIS A 290 -7.20 44.98 3.84
N PRO A 291 -8.48 45.19 4.19
CA PRO A 291 -9.30 46.24 3.59
C PRO A 291 -8.64 47.62 3.77
N GLY A 292 -8.40 48.31 2.65
CA GLY A 292 -7.71 49.60 2.62
C GLY A 292 -6.27 49.55 2.07
N ASP A 293 -5.71 48.35 1.89
CA ASP A 293 -4.41 48.18 1.23
C ASP A 293 -4.46 48.59 -0.26
N ARG A 294 -3.39 49.25 -0.72
CA ARG A 294 -3.20 49.56 -2.15
C ARG A 294 -2.41 48.44 -2.80
N LEU A 295 -3.01 47.73 -3.75
CA LEU A 295 -2.36 46.64 -4.48
C LEU A 295 -2.00 47.06 -5.89
N ARG A 296 -0.83 46.63 -6.39
CA ARG A 296 -0.42 46.83 -7.78
C ARG A 296 -0.63 45.54 -8.56
N ILE A 297 -1.40 45.62 -9.63
CA ILE A 297 -1.65 44.50 -10.56
C ILE A 297 -1.06 44.88 -11.91
N ARG A 298 -0.09 44.09 -12.40
CA ARG A 298 0.50 44.29 -13.72
C ARG A 298 -0.38 43.65 -14.81
N PRO A 299 -0.31 44.14 -16.06
CA PRO A 299 -1.02 43.49 -17.17
C PRO A 299 -0.62 42.00 -17.26
N GLY A 300 -1.61 41.10 -17.18
CA GLY A 300 -1.42 39.64 -17.18
C GLY A 300 -1.38 38.98 -15.81
N GLU A 301 -1.35 39.74 -14.71
CA GLU A 301 -1.48 39.20 -13.35
C GLU A 301 -2.96 39.00 -12.97
N LYS A 302 -3.20 38.02 -12.10
CA LYS A 302 -4.55 37.73 -11.58
C LYS A 302 -4.92 38.71 -10.47
N VAL A 303 -6.19 39.08 -10.40
CA VAL A 303 -6.71 39.96 -9.34
C VAL A 303 -6.79 39.16 -8.02
N PRO A 304 -6.06 39.56 -6.98
CA PRO A 304 -6.12 38.95 -5.65
C PRO A 304 -7.37 39.36 -4.86
#